data_AF-A0A441VWK2-F1
#
_entry.id   AF-A0A441VWK2-F1
#
_cell.length_a   1.000
_cell.length_b   1.000
_cell.length_c   1.000
_cell.angle_alpha   90.00
_cell.angle_beta   90.00
_cell.angle_gamma   90.00
#
_symmetry.space_group_name_H-M   'P 1'
#
loop_
_entity.id
_entity.type
_entity.pdbx_description
1 polymer ?
#
loop_
_entity_poly.entity_id
_entity_poly.type
_entity_poly.pdbx_seq_one_letter_code
_entity_poly.pdbx_strand_id
1 'polypeptide(L)'
;MEVHDRRDVLDVRNAIVSNSSFDDVNMSNTRFHDVNLSAARIHRTNLSNTKVEDVNLSNAYFTNVNMSNVKIENAQVAGMMINGISLDALFQAYETAKTAGGN
;
A
#
# COMPACT_ATOMS: atom_id res chain seq x y z
N MET A 1 14.15 -13.17 -3.45
CA MET A 1 14.19 -13.79 -2.10
C MET A 1 12.80 -14.30 -1.83
N GLU A 2 12.68 -15.54 -1.37
CA GLU A 2 11.40 -16.16 -1.03
C GLU A 2 11.33 -16.35 0.48
N VAL A 3 10.17 -16.07 1.06
CA VAL A 3 9.93 -16.11 2.51
C VAL A 3 8.61 -16.82 2.75
N HIS A 4 8.65 -17.97 3.44
CA HIS A 4 7.49 -18.81 3.71
C HIS A 4 7.31 -19.01 5.23
N ASP A 5 6.05 -19.10 5.67
CA ASP A 5 5.65 -19.49 7.04
C ASP A 5 6.29 -18.70 8.20
N ARG A 6 6.68 -17.45 7.94
CA ARG A 6 7.24 -16.57 8.98
C ARG A 6 6.11 -15.91 9.78
N ARG A 7 6.31 -15.80 11.10
CA ARG A 7 5.37 -15.17 12.04
C ARG A 7 5.88 -13.85 12.62
N ASP A 8 7.06 -13.42 12.19
CA ASP A 8 7.68 -12.19 12.67
C ASP A 8 7.10 -10.97 11.95
N VAL A 9 7.12 -9.82 12.64
CA VAL A 9 6.80 -8.54 12.02
C VAL A 9 7.90 -8.19 11.02
N LEU A 10 7.50 -7.80 9.82
CA LEU A 10 8.44 -7.36 8.80
C LEU A 10 8.85 -5.89 9.07
N ASP A 11 10.14 -5.60 8.92
CA ASP A 11 10.70 -4.26 8.99
C ASP A 11 11.62 -4.08 7.78
N VAL A 12 11.18 -3.29 6.81
CA VAL A 12 11.88 -3.10 5.54
C VAL A 12 12.33 -1.65 5.47
N ARG A 13 13.64 -1.45 5.31
CA ARG A 13 14.27 -0.12 5.26
C ARG A 13 15.31 -0.06 4.16
N ASN A 14 15.38 1.07 3.46
CA ASN A 14 16.40 1.38 2.46
C ASN A 14 16.57 0.25 1.42
N ALA A 15 15.44 -0.31 0.96
CA ALA A 15 15.42 -1.54 0.19
C ALA A 15 14.66 -1.39 -1.13
N ILE A 16 15.06 -2.18 -2.13
CA ILE A 16 14.35 -2.29 -3.40
C ILE A 16 13.67 -3.66 -3.43
N VAL A 17 12.34 -3.64 -3.38
CA VAL A 17 11.45 -4.81 -3.49
C VAL A 17 10.37 -4.56 -4.55
N SER A 18 10.71 -3.80 -5.59
CA SER A 18 9.82 -3.53 -6.72
C SER A 18 9.45 -4.81 -7.47
N ASN A 19 8.27 -4.82 -8.09
CA ASN A 19 7.70 -5.99 -8.79
C ASN A 19 7.49 -7.23 -7.91
N SER A 20 7.61 -7.10 -6.59
CA SER A 20 7.42 -8.23 -5.67
C SER A 20 5.95 -8.59 -5.54
N SER A 21 5.66 -9.85 -5.21
CA SER A 21 4.31 -10.34 -4.98
C SER A 21 4.15 -10.73 -3.51
N PHE A 22 3.07 -10.24 -2.90
CA PHE A 22 2.65 -10.55 -1.55
C PHE A 22 1.21 -11.08 -1.63
N ASP A 23 1.05 -12.39 -1.58
CA ASP A 23 -0.24 -13.07 -1.71
C ASP A 23 -0.56 -13.86 -0.44
N ASP A 24 -1.71 -13.57 0.16
CA ASP A 24 -2.24 -14.26 1.35
C ASP A 24 -1.30 -14.20 2.57
N VAL A 25 -0.66 -13.04 2.76
CA VAL A 25 0.30 -12.83 3.86
C VAL A 25 -0.26 -11.90 4.94
N ASN A 26 0.15 -12.14 6.19
CA ASN A 26 -0.09 -11.20 7.28
C ASN A 26 1.08 -10.24 7.41
N MET A 27 0.86 -8.98 7.04
CA MET A 27 1.80 -7.87 7.17
C MET A 27 1.37 -6.85 8.23
N SER A 28 0.43 -7.21 9.12
CA SER A 28 -0.02 -6.27 10.14
C SER A 28 1.13 -5.79 11.03
N ASN A 29 1.08 -4.51 11.42
CA ASN A 29 2.09 -3.82 12.23
C ASN A 29 3.50 -3.73 11.60
N THR A 30 3.63 -4.03 10.30
CA THR A 30 4.88 -3.90 9.54
C THR A 30 5.29 -2.43 9.38
N ARG A 31 6.58 -2.19 9.12
CA ARG A 31 7.09 -0.87 8.74
C ARG A 31 7.81 -0.94 7.40
N PHE A 32 7.46 -0.03 6.51
CA PHE A 32 8.19 0.29 5.28
C PHE A 32 8.66 1.74 5.38
N HIS A 33 9.98 1.95 5.37
CA HIS A 33 10.60 3.27 5.42
C HIS A 33 11.71 3.38 4.38
N ASP A 34 11.60 4.33 3.46
CA ASP A 34 12.54 4.48 2.33
C ASP A 34 12.67 3.18 1.51
N VAL A 35 11.54 2.73 0.96
CA VAL A 35 11.46 1.45 0.22
C VAL A 35 10.87 1.67 -1.16
N ASN A 36 11.45 1.00 -2.16
CA ASN A 36 10.85 0.91 -3.49
C ASN A 36 9.96 -0.33 -3.59
N LEU A 37 8.64 -0.13 -3.60
CA LEU A 37 7.58 -1.11 -3.82
C LEU A 37 6.85 -0.88 -5.16
N SER A 38 7.48 -0.18 -6.10
CA SER A 38 6.86 0.10 -7.41
C SER A 38 6.48 -1.20 -8.13
N ALA A 39 5.33 -1.20 -8.79
CA ALA A 39 4.74 -2.36 -9.46
C ALA A 39 4.53 -3.61 -8.58
N ALA A 40 4.59 -3.48 -7.25
CA ALA A 40 4.31 -4.60 -6.36
C ALA A 40 2.85 -5.04 -6.48
N ARG A 41 2.62 -6.34 -6.32
CA ARG A 41 1.28 -6.94 -6.25
C ARG A 41 1.01 -7.39 -4.83
N ILE A 42 -0.01 -6.80 -4.20
CA ILE A 42 -0.38 -7.08 -2.81
C ILE A 42 -1.83 -7.58 -2.83
N HIS A 43 -1.99 -8.89 -2.67
CA HIS A 43 -3.25 -9.59 -2.83
C HIS A 43 -3.62 -10.37 -1.55
N ARG A 44 -4.86 -10.24 -1.09
CA ARG A 44 -5.36 -10.95 0.12
C ARG A 44 -4.48 -10.72 1.37
N THR A 45 -3.85 -9.56 1.46
CA THR A 45 -2.88 -9.25 2.52
C THR A 45 -3.52 -8.42 3.62
N ASN A 46 -3.20 -8.77 4.87
CA ASN A 46 -3.52 -7.93 6.01
C ASN A 46 -2.42 -6.88 6.22
N LEU A 47 -2.69 -5.60 5.94
CA LEU A 47 -1.80 -4.47 6.17
C LEU A 47 -2.20 -3.66 7.41
N SER A 48 -3.07 -4.17 8.29
CA SER A 48 -3.58 -3.36 9.40
C SER A 48 -2.45 -2.80 10.29
N ASN A 49 -2.57 -1.53 10.67
CA ASN A 49 -1.58 -0.77 11.44
C ASN A 49 -0.17 -0.69 10.80
N THR A 50 -0.05 -0.94 9.50
CA THR A 50 1.23 -0.80 8.79
C THR A 50 1.60 0.67 8.67
N LYS A 51 2.88 0.98 8.88
CA LYS A 51 3.45 2.30 8.62
C LYS A 51 4.17 2.29 7.27
N VAL A 52 3.79 3.23 6.40
CA VAL A 52 4.36 3.39 5.06
C VAL A 52 4.84 4.84 4.93
N GLU A 53 6.15 5.04 4.96
CA GLU A 53 6.79 6.36 4.96
C GLU A 53 7.92 6.40 3.92
N ASP A 54 7.97 7.46 3.13
CA ASP A 54 9.01 7.65 2.10
C ASP A 54 9.09 6.47 1.10
N VAL A 55 7.94 5.89 0.73
CA VAL A 55 7.86 4.70 -0.12
C VAL A 55 7.48 5.04 -1.56
N ASN A 56 8.09 4.37 -2.53
CA ASN A 56 7.60 4.37 -3.90
C ASN A 56 6.57 3.24 -4.11
N LEU A 57 5.30 3.58 -4.26
CA LEU A 57 4.16 2.70 -4.57
C LEU A 57 3.66 2.87 -6.01
N SER A 58 4.45 3.48 -6.90
CA SER A 58 4.02 3.75 -8.26
C SER A 58 3.65 2.46 -8.99
N ASN A 59 2.49 2.43 -9.64
CA ASN A 59 1.91 1.26 -10.30
C ASN A 59 1.71 0.04 -9.39
N ALA A 60 1.69 0.19 -8.06
CA ALA A 60 1.40 -0.91 -7.16
C ALA A 60 -0.08 -1.28 -7.18
N TYR A 61 -0.37 -2.57 -7.08
CA TYR A 61 -1.72 -3.12 -7.12
C TYR A 61 -2.08 -3.75 -5.79
N PHE A 62 -3.09 -3.19 -5.13
CA PHE A 62 -3.65 -3.72 -3.89
C PHE A 62 -5.03 -4.31 -4.17
N THR A 63 -5.26 -5.58 -3.85
CA THR A 63 -6.56 -6.24 -4.08
C THR A 63 -6.93 -7.14 -2.93
N ASN A 64 -8.15 -7.01 -2.41
CA ASN A 64 -8.64 -7.75 -1.25
C ASN A 64 -7.75 -7.56 -0.01
N VAL A 65 -7.29 -6.34 0.23
CA VAL A 65 -6.39 -6.01 1.34
C VAL A 65 -7.15 -5.39 2.51
N ASN A 66 -6.66 -5.62 3.73
CA ASN A 66 -7.09 -4.86 4.91
C ASN A 66 -6.09 -3.72 5.15
N MET A 67 -6.51 -2.47 4.93
CA MET A 67 -5.70 -1.26 5.20
C MET A 67 -6.16 -0.48 6.44
N SER A 68 -6.84 -1.15 7.39
CA SER A 68 -7.30 -0.48 8.62
C SER A 68 -6.13 0.17 9.37
N ASN A 69 -6.27 1.45 9.72
CA ASN A 69 -5.25 2.26 10.40
C ASN A 69 -3.91 2.40 9.64
N VAL A 70 -3.90 2.17 8.33
CA VAL A 70 -2.71 2.45 7.52
C VAL A 70 -2.62 3.94 7.26
N LYS A 71 -1.41 4.49 7.43
CA LYS A 71 -1.05 5.81 6.94
C LYS A 71 0.05 5.67 5.90
N ILE A 72 -0.15 6.35 4.78
CA ILE A 72 0.81 6.45 3.68
C ILE A 72 1.28 7.90 3.66
N GLU A 73 2.52 8.13 4.06
CA GLU A 73 3.13 9.45 4.20
C GLU A 73 4.33 9.55 3.24
N ASN A 74 4.49 10.71 2.60
CA ASN A 74 5.59 10.99 1.65
C ASN A 74 5.79 9.95 0.52
N ALA A 75 4.71 9.30 0.07
CA ALA A 75 4.82 8.22 -0.91
C ALA A 75 4.61 8.71 -2.36
N GLN A 76 5.30 8.08 -3.30
CA GLN A 76 4.97 8.17 -4.72
C GLN A 76 3.85 7.17 -5.04
N VAL A 77 2.69 7.65 -5.48
CA VAL A 77 1.50 6.80 -5.68
C VAL A 77 0.94 6.84 -7.11
N ALA A 78 1.70 7.38 -8.07
CA ALA A 78 1.27 7.48 -9.45
C ALA A 78 0.92 6.10 -10.03
N GLY A 79 -0.28 5.95 -10.59
CA GLY A 79 -0.78 4.69 -11.13
C GLY A 79 -1.12 3.61 -10.09
N MET A 80 -1.04 3.91 -8.79
CA MET A 80 -1.44 2.98 -7.74
C MET A 80 -2.94 2.67 -7.83
N MET A 81 -3.29 1.40 -7.64
CA MET A 81 -4.68 0.93 -7.67
C MET A 81 -5.05 0.17 -6.40
N ILE A 82 -6.25 0.42 -5.89
CA ILE A 82 -6.87 -0.33 -4.79
C ILE A 82 -8.17 -0.94 -5.29
N ASN A 83 -8.28 -2.27 -5.25
CA ASN A 83 -9.41 -3.05 -5.76
C ASN A 83 -9.80 -2.65 -7.20
N GLY A 84 -8.80 -2.41 -8.05
CA GLY A 84 -8.99 -2.01 -9.45
C GLY A 84 -9.35 -0.53 -9.67
N ILE A 85 -9.49 0.27 -8.60
CA ILE A 85 -9.75 1.71 -8.68
C ILE A 85 -8.44 2.48 -8.51
N SER A 86 -8.13 3.36 -9.45
CA SER A 86 -6.94 4.23 -9.35
C SER A 86 -7.06 5.24 -8.21
N LEU A 87 -5.94 5.56 -7.56
CA LEU A 87 -5.91 6.62 -6.53
C LEU A 87 -6.32 7.98 -7.07
N ASP A 88 -6.00 8.29 -8.33
CA ASP A 88 -6.43 9.54 -8.98
C ASP A 88 -7.95 9.64 -9.02
N ALA A 89 -8.65 8.54 -9.35
CA ALA A 89 -10.10 8.49 -9.33
C ALA A 89 -10.68 8.62 -7.91
N LEU A 90 -10.02 8.04 -6.90
CA LEU A 90 -10.43 8.18 -5.49
C LEU A 90 -10.28 9.63 -5.01
N PHE A 91 -9.17 10.30 -5.34
CA PHE A 91 -8.98 11.71 -4.99
C PHE A 91 -9.99 12.61 -5.68
N GLN A 92 -10.26 12.37 -6.97
CA GLN A 92 -11.29 13.12 -7.69
C GLN A 92 -12.68 12.92 -7.05
N ALA A 93 -13.02 11.69 -6.68
CA ALA A 93 -14.28 11.40 -5.99
C ALA A 93 -14.37 12.09 -4.62
N TYR A 94 -13.27 12.13 -3.87
CA TYR A 94 -13.20 12.82 -2.58
C TYR A 94 -13.40 14.34 -2.72
N GLU A 95 -12.69 14.98 -3.64
CA GLU A 95 -12.83 16.44 -3.87
C GLU A 95 -14.24 16.80 -4.39
N THR A 96 -14.82 15.95 -5.23
CA THR A 96 -16.21 16.11 -5.69
C THR A 96 -17.20 15.97 -4.53
N ALA A 97 -17.02 14.99 -3.65
CA ALA A 97 -17.89 14.80 -2.48
C ALA A 97 -17.78 15.97 -1.49
N LYS A 98 -16.56 16.50 -1.29
CA LYS A 98 -16.31 17.65 -0.41
C LYS A 98 -16.97 18.93 -0.91
N THR A 99 -16.97 19.15 -2.23
CA THR A 99 -17.60 20.33 -2.84
C THR A 99 -19.12 20.20 -2.95
N ALA A 100 -19.64 18.99 -3.12
CA ALA A 100 -21.09 18.72 -3.15
C ALA A 100 -21.76 18.79 -1.77
N GLY A 101 -21.01 18.57 -0.68
CA GLY A 101 -21.49 18.63 0.70
C GLY A 101 -21.43 20.01 1.37
N GLY A 102 -21.05 21.06 0.65
CA GLY A 102 -20.98 22.43 1.17
C GLY A 102 -22.31 23.17 1.08
N ASN A 103 -23.14 23.06 2.13
CA ASN A 103 -24.16 24.03 2.55
C ASN A 103 -24.18 24.09 4.08
#